data_AF-A0A235IHE8-F1
#
_entry.id   AF-A0A235IHE8-F1
#
_cell.length_a   1.000
_cell.length_b   1.000
_cell.length_c   1.000
_cell.angle_alpha   90.00
_cell.angle_beta   90.00
_cell.angle_gamma   90.00
#
_symmetry.space_group_name_H-M   'P 1'
#
loop_
_entity.id
_entity.type
_entity.pdbx_description
1 polymer ?
#
loop_
_entity_poly.entity_id
_entity_poly.type
_entity_poly.pdbx_seq_one_letter_code
_entity_poly.pdbx_strand_id
1 'polypeptide(L)'
;MKTNKLQTGLVRNYLTATTVSALLSLTTYIGAATAQSADPKHPDPLQPDDNIAVISSTVQIPQYYYVTLGPGKGTLTVEFSANGFPGAGGEIRVTLLKKGSNKNYNVVVKSTKAVFGSDAAQTGQVTIPFDVKQASQVILRIDPPSSGLIVAAGRYNIKATGAVKFAPIDSNQAQVVGTYRVHSYILGENESNKLIKLMADGKILSETGSTGSWSLFDPSSKTYVLELASKRSTVIFWPAVGFSAESTGNPDLQLVR
;
A
#
# COMPACT_ATOMS: atom_id res chain seq x y z
N MET A 1 24.34 -71.56 50.58
CA MET A 1 24.56 -70.31 49.81
C MET A 1 25.50 -70.62 48.65
N LYS A 2 25.01 -70.56 47.40
CA LYS A 2 25.80 -70.81 46.20
C LYS A 2 26.14 -69.48 45.52
N THR A 3 27.42 -69.24 45.28
CA THR A 3 28.00 -68.18 44.45
C THR A 3 27.82 -68.47 42.95
N ASN A 4 27.44 -67.46 42.17
CA ASN A 4 27.59 -67.42 40.69
C ASN A 4 27.94 -65.97 40.31
N LYS A 5 29.21 -65.68 40.01
CA LYS A 5 29.89 -65.71 38.69
C LYS A 5 29.32 -64.71 37.67
N LEU A 6 30.15 -63.70 37.42
CA LEU A 6 30.17 -62.74 36.33
C LEU A 6 29.95 -63.39 34.96
N GLN A 7 29.13 -62.76 34.12
CA GLN A 7 29.24 -62.85 32.67
C GLN A 7 29.35 -61.44 32.06
N THR A 8 30.55 -61.16 31.59
CA THR A 8 30.95 -60.09 30.70
C THR A 8 30.41 -60.40 29.31
N GLY A 9 29.53 -59.55 28.77
CA GLY A 9 29.04 -59.62 27.40
C GLY A 9 29.29 -58.29 26.70
N LEU A 10 30.21 -58.31 25.74
CA LEU A 10 30.76 -57.18 25.00
C LEU A 10 30.14 -57.14 23.59
N VAL A 11 30.04 -55.92 23.03
CA VAL A 11 29.86 -55.58 21.60
C VAL A 11 28.43 -55.61 21.03
N ARG A 12 27.89 -54.43 20.67
CA ARG A 12 27.76 -53.99 19.27
C ARG A 12 27.34 -52.53 19.10
N ASN A 13 28.11 -51.89 18.22
CA ASN A 13 28.00 -50.53 17.73
C ASN A 13 26.63 -50.21 17.11
N TYR A 14 26.09 -49.04 17.44
CA TYR A 14 25.23 -48.28 16.54
C TYR A 14 25.78 -46.85 16.45
N LEU A 15 26.70 -46.64 15.50
CA LEU A 15 26.89 -45.32 14.90
C LEU A 15 25.67 -45.05 14.03
N THR A 16 24.70 -44.29 14.53
CA THR A 16 23.74 -43.58 13.67
C THR A 16 24.29 -42.20 13.40
N ALA A 17 24.71 -42.04 12.15
CA ALA A 17 25.04 -40.78 11.51
C ALA A 17 23.84 -39.84 11.43
N THR A 18 24.12 -38.60 10.98
CA THR A 18 23.20 -37.49 10.64
C THR A 18 22.65 -36.75 11.86
N THR A 19 22.86 -35.44 12.01
CA THR A 19 22.68 -34.36 11.03
C THR A 19 23.66 -33.20 11.25
N VAL A 20 24.29 -32.74 10.17
CA VAL A 20 24.96 -31.43 10.12
C VAL A 20 23.85 -30.39 9.92
N SER A 21 23.51 -29.66 10.99
CA SER A 21 22.63 -28.49 10.88
C SER A 21 23.37 -27.38 10.14
N ALA A 22 23.15 -27.29 8.83
CA ALA A 22 23.54 -26.13 8.04
C ALA A 22 22.72 -24.92 8.49
N LEU A 23 23.34 -24.06 9.30
CA LEU A 23 22.83 -22.74 9.65
C LEU A 23 22.98 -21.84 8.40
N LEU A 24 22.05 -21.97 7.46
CA LEU A 24 21.99 -21.10 6.29
C LEU A 24 21.48 -19.74 6.75
N SER A 25 22.41 -18.80 6.94
CA SER A 25 22.12 -17.40 7.22
C SER A 25 21.34 -16.79 6.06
N LEU A 26 20.00 -16.81 6.16
CA LEU A 26 19.11 -15.99 5.35
C LEU A 26 19.27 -14.53 5.80
N THR A 27 20.35 -13.88 5.37
CA THR A 27 20.38 -12.41 5.27
C THR A 27 19.47 -12.01 4.12
N THR A 28 18.16 -12.05 4.36
CA THR A 28 17.18 -11.41 3.49
C THR A 28 17.42 -9.91 3.59
N TYR A 29 17.88 -9.32 2.50
CA TYR A 29 17.83 -7.88 2.32
C TYR A 29 16.36 -7.45 2.47
N ILE A 30 16.02 -6.89 3.63
CA ILE A 30 14.76 -6.21 3.86
C ILE A 30 14.90 -4.87 3.13
N GLY A 31 14.75 -4.89 1.81
CA GLY A 31 14.45 -3.67 1.08
C GLY A 31 13.13 -3.15 1.62
N ALA A 32 13.13 -1.94 2.18
CA ALA A 32 11.92 -1.21 2.49
C ALA A 32 11.20 -0.98 1.15
N ALA A 33 10.33 -1.92 0.78
CA ALA A 33 9.50 -1.77 -0.39
C ALA A 33 8.54 -0.63 -0.02
N THR A 34 8.73 0.56 -0.58
CA THR A 34 7.77 1.65 -0.46
C THR A 34 6.49 1.26 -1.21
N ALA A 35 5.32 1.67 -0.72
CA ALA A 35 4.08 1.53 -1.49
C ALA A 35 4.30 2.08 -2.91
N GLN A 36 3.78 1.41 -3.94
CA GLN A 36 4.09 1.76 -5.33
C GLN A 36 3.68 3.21 -5.67
N SER A 37 2.54 3.69 -5.14
CA SER A 37 2.18 5.10 -5.24
C SER A 37 3.16 6.06 -4.56
N ALA A 38 4.03 5.62 -3.65
CA ALA A 38 5.08 6.45 -3.07
C ALA A 38 6.36 6.49 -3.92
N ASP A 39 6.49 5.62 -4.92
CA ASP A 39 7.64 5.57 -5.81
C ASP A 39 7.37 6.35 -7.10
N PRO A 40 8.05 7.50 -7.33
CA PRO A 40 7.89 8.26 -8.56
C PRO A 40 8.32 7.51 -9.82
N LYS A 41 9.13 6.45 -9.71
CA LYS A 41 9.58 5.63 -10.85
C LYS A 41 8.55 4.58 -11.27
N HIS A 42 7.69 4.19 -10.34
CA HIS A 42 6.67 3.17 -10.54
C HIS A 42 5.29 3.71 -10.13
N PRO A 43 4.78 4.84 -10.66
CA PRO A 43 3.49 5.39 -10.26
C PRO A 43 2.33 4.39 -10.47
N ASP A 44 1.25 4.55 -9.71
CA ASP A 44 0.06 3.71 -9.84
C ASP A 44 -0.78 4.09 -11.07
N PRO A 45 -1.29 3.14 -11.87
CA PRO A 45 -2.16 3.46 -12.99
C PRO A 45 -3.51 3.99 -12.50
N LEU A 46 -3.96 5.12 -13.05
CA LEU A 46 -5.35 5.54 -12.90
C LEU A 46 -6.29 4.55 -13.59
N GLN A 47 -7.46 4.38 -12.99
CA GLN A 47 -8.58 3.58 -13.45
C GLN A 47 -9.68 4.48 -14.06
N PRO A 48 -10.53 3.93 -14.95
CA PRO A 48 -11.59 4.70 -15.60
C PRO A 48 -12.62 5.30 -14.64
N ASP A 49 -12.87 4.63 -13.52
CA ASP A 49 -13.84 5.05 -12.52
C ASP A 49 -13.16 5.83 -11.38
N ASP A 50 -13.56 5.56 -10.13
CA ASP A 50 -13.05 6.25 -8.96
C ASP A 50 -11.64 5.76 -8.58
N ASN A 51 -10.72 6.70 -8.42
CA ASN A 51 -9.37 6.44 -7.93
C ASN A 51 -9.25 7.03 -6.52
N ILE A 52 -9.79 6.30 -5.55
CA ILE A 52 -9.89 6.76 -4.17
C ILE A 52 -8.62 6.40 -3.39
N ALA A 53 -8.11 7.34 -2.61
CA ALA A 53 -7.06 7.11 -1.65
C ALA A 53 -7.19 8.05 -0.44
N VAL A 54 -6.36 7.81 0.57
CA VAL A 54 -6.28 8.63 1.79
C VAL A 54 -4.94 9.33 1.81
N ILE A 55 -4.92 10.58 2.28
CA ILE A 55 -3.70 11.33 2.53
C ILE A 55 -3.72 11.91 3.93
N SER A 56 -2.56 11.96 4.58
CA SER A 56 -2.41 12.46 5.94
C SER A 56 -1.12 13.25 6.11
N SER A 57 -1.16 14.30 6.93
CA SER A 57 0.01 15.04 7.40
C SER A 57 0.95 14.22 8.29
N THR A 58 0.49 13.09 8.86
CA THR A 58 1.34 12.17 9.63
C THR A 58 2.28 11.35 8.73
N VAL A 59 1.91 11.16 7.46
CA VAL A 59 2.70 10.42 6.48
C VAL A 59 3.13 11.39 5.39
N GLN A 60 4.32 11.97 5.53
CA GLN A 60 4.88 12.99 4.64
C GLN A 60 5.43 12.39 3.32
N ILE A 61 4.67 11.48 2.71
CA ILE A 61 5.05 10.77 1.49
C ILE A 61 4.09 11.18 0.35
N PRO A 62 4.59 11.80 -0.74
CA PRO A 62 3.78 12.10 -1.92
C PRO A 62 3.25 10.83 -2.60
N GLN A 63 2.06 10.92 -3.18
CA GLN A 63 1.44 9.84 -3.95
C GLN A 63 1.48 10.15 -5.44
N TYR A 64 1.86 9.15 -6.25
CA TYR A 64 2.12 9.25 -7.68
C TYR A 64 1.19 8.30 -8.44
N TYR A 65 0.45 8.87 -9.39
CA TYR A 65 -0.42 8.14 -10.32
C TYR A 65 -0.05 8.45 -11.75
N TYR A 66 -0.41 7.61 -12.72
CA TYR A 66 -0.21 7.93 -14.13
C TYR A 66 -1.43 7.60 -14.98
N VAL A 67 -1.57 8.34 -16.08
CA VAL A 67 -2.56 8.11 -17.14
C VAL A 67 -1.98 8.53 -18.48
N THR A 68 -2.46 7.94 -19.56
CA THR A 68 -2.08 8.37 -20.91
C THR A 68 -3.14 9.31 -21.45
N LEU A 69 -2.79 10.56 -21.70
CA LEU A 69 -3.67 11.50 -22.39
C LEU A 69 -3.59 11.20 -23.89
N GLY A 70 -4.72 11.01 -24.56
CA GLY A 70 -4.82 10.82 -26.01
C GLY A 70 -5.04 12.15 -26.75
N PRO A 71 -4.84 12.22 -28.07
CA PRO A 71 -5.05 13.45 -28.84
C PRO A 71 -6.47 14.03 -28.65
N GLY A 72 -6.56 15.30 -28.27
CA GLY A 72 -7.81 15.99 -27.99
C GLY A 72 -7.89 16.63 -26.60
N LYS A 73 -9.11 17.01 -26.22
CA LYS A 73 -9.42 17.73 -24.98
C LYS A 73 -9.93 16.79 -23.89
N GLY A 74 -9.74 17.21 -22.64
CA GLY A 74 -10.31 16.55 -21.48
C GLY A 74 -9.96 17.24 -20.16
N THR A 75 -10.23 16.57 -19.05
CA THR A 75 -9.96 17.08 -17.70
C THR A 75 -9.43 16.00 -16.78
N LEU A 76 -8.53 16.40 -15.87
CA LEU A 76 -8.18 15.65 -14.67
C LEU A 76 -8.77 16.38 -13.46
N THR A 77 -9.61 15.70 -12.69
CA THR A 77 -10.25 16.25 -11.50
C THR A 77 -9.74 15.50 -10.28
N VAL A 78 -9.32 16.24 -9.25
CA VAL A 78 -9.03 15.68 -7.93
C VAL A 78 -10.00 16.28 -6.93
N GLU A 79 -10.87 15.45 -6.40
CA GLU A 79 -11.86 15.78 -5.38
C GLU A 79 -11.32 15.36 -4.03
N PHE A 80 -11.45 16.20 -3.03
CA PHE A 80 -10.97 15.96 -1.69
C PHE A 80 -12.12 16.11 -0.69
N SER A 81 -12.16 15.23 0.29
CA SER A 81 -13.08 15.30 1.42
C SER A 81 -12.30 15.15 2.73
N ALA A 82 -12.49 16.09 3.64
CA ALA A 82 -11.91 16.04 4.97
C ALA A 82 -12.48 14.87 5.79
N ASN A 83 -11.60 14.07 6.40
CA ASN A 83 -11.94 13.13 7.46
C ASN A 83 -11.10 13.50 8.67
N GLY A 84 -11.50 14.52 9.43
CA GLY A 84 -10.67 15.02 10.52
C GLY A 84 -11.31 16.10 11.36
N PHE A 85 -10.60 16.45 12.44
CA PHE A 85 -11.02 17.44 13.42
C PHE A 85 -11.31 18.81 12.74
N PRO A 86 -12.47 19.44 12.99
CA PRO A 86 -12.77 20.75 12.44
C PRO A 86 -11.70 21.76 12.89
N GLY A 87 -11.08 22.45 11.92
CA GLY A 87 -10.03 23.46 12.17
C GLY A 87 -8.60 23.02 11.84
N ALA A 88 -8.39 21.77 11.42
CA ALA A 88 -7.10 21.25 10.94
C ALA A 88 -6.77 21.71 9.51
N GLY A 89 -6.84 23.03 9.25
CA GLY A 89 -6.54 23.67 7.97
C GLY A 89 -5.29 23.08 7.32
N GLY A 90 -5.40 22.71 6.04
CA GLY A 90 -4.27 22.19 5.27
C GLY A 90 -4.47 22.40 3.77
N GLU A 91 -3.39 22.78 3.10
CA GLU A 91 -3.31 22.85 1.64
C GLU A 91 -2.80 21.53 1.09
N ILE A 92 -3.44 21.00 0.05
CA ILE A 92 -2.95 19.85 -0.70
C ILE A 92 -2.38 20.36 -2.01
N ARG A 93 -1.14 19.97 -2.32
CA ARG A 93 -0.51 20.31 -3.60
C ARG A 93 -0.70 19.17 -4.58
N VAL A 94 -1.24 19.51 -5.75
CA VAL A 94 -1.38 18.59 -6.89
C VAL A 94 -0.44 19.08 -8.00
N THR A 95 0.41 18.19 -8.51
CA THR A 95 1.37 18.50 -9.57
C THR A 95 1.20 17.52 -10.72
N LEU A 96 1.12 18.02 -11.94
CA LEU A 96 1.09 17.19 -13.15
C LEU A 96 2.47 17.21 -13.82
N LEU A 97 3.08 16.04 -13.94
CA LEU A 97 4.38 15.81 -14.56
C LEU A 97 4.18 15.10 -15.90
N LYS A 98 4.94 15.45 -16.94
CA LYS A 98 4.92 14.74 -18.23
C LYS A 98 6.15 13.84 -18.36
N LYS A 99 5.97 12.59 -18.80
CA LYS A 99 7.08 11.65 -19.00
C LYS A 99 7.85 11.96 -20.29
N GLY A 100 9.18 11.89 -20.27
CA GLY A 100 9.99 11.91 -21.50
C GLY A 100 10.56 13.26 -21.94
N SER A 101 10.75 14.23 -21.05
CA SER A 101 11.73 15.30 -21.31
C SER A 101 12.69 15.43 -20.15
N ASN A 102 13.94 15.79 -20.46
CA ASN A 102 15.00 16.07 -19.49
C ASN A 102 14.72 17.31 -18.61
N LYS A 103 13.49 17.85 -18.65
CA LYS A 103 13.01 18.94 -17.81
C LYS A 103 11.85 18.40 -16.98
N ASN A 104 11.99 18.44 -15.66
CA ASN A 104 10.87 18.28 -14.73
C ASN A 104 9.75 19.21 -15.19
N TYR A 105 8.67 18.65 -15.72
CA TYR A 105 7.50 19.43 -16.08
C TYR A 105 6.74 19.73 -14.80
N ASN A 106 7.11 20.82 -14.14
CA ASN A 106 6.36 21.36 -13.03
C ASN A 106 5.17 22.13 -13.61
N VAL A 107 4.11 21.44 -14.04
CA VAL A 107 2.79 22.09 -14.03
C VAL A 107 2.30 22.00 -12.60
N VAL A 108 2.72 22.98 -11.79
CA VAL A 108 2.17 23.15 -10.45
C VAL A 108 0.80 23.77 -10.60
N VAL A 109 -0.24 22.94 -10.69
CA VAL A 109 -1.59 23.43 -10.42
C VAL A 109 -1.68 23.55 -8.90
N LYS A 110 -1.24 24.70 -8.38
CA LYS A 110 -1.44 25.06 -6.98
C LYS A 110 -2.95 25.25 -6.79
N SER A 111 -3.65 24.19 -6.40
CA SER A 111 -4.93 24.39 -5.73
C SER A 111 -4.64 24.76 -4.29
N THR A 112 -4.69 26.05 -3.99
CA THR A 112 -4.58 26.60 -2.63
C THR A 112 -5.99 26.81 -2.07
N LYS A 113 -6.79 25.73 -1.99
CA LYS A 113 -7.98 25.74 -1.14
C LYS A 113 -7.64 25.00 0.14
N ALA A 114 -7.97 25.59 1.28
CA ALA A 114 -7.98 24.84 2.54
C ALA A 114 -8.98 23.69 2.36
N VAL A 115 -8.47 22.47 2.27
CA VAL A 115 -9.30 21.28 2.04
C VAL A 115 -9.90 20.77 3.34
N PHE A 116 -9.30 21.17 4.46
CA PHE A 116 -9.61 20.72 5.82
C PHE A 116 -10.07 21.90 6.67
N GLY A 117 -11.22 22.48 6.35
CA GLY A 117 -11.82 23.59 7.11
C GLY A 117 -12.55 23.14 8.39
N SER A 118 -13.01 24.10 9.21
CA SER A 118 -13.91 23.84 10.35
C SER A 118 -15.29 23.33 9.93
N ASP A 119 -15.66 23.51 8.66
CA ASP A 119 -16.84 22.88 8.06
C ASP A 119 -16.46 21.53 7.46
N ALA A 120 -16.86 20.45 8.13
CA ALA A 120 -16.71 19.07 7.66
C ALA A 120 -17.38 18.79 6.29
N ALA A 121 -18.15 19.75 5.76
CA ALA A 121 -18.82 19.69 4.46
C ALA A 121 -18.01 20.33 3.31
N GLN A 122 -16.86 20.96 3.57
CA GLN A 122 -16.05 21.56 2.50
C GLN A 122 -15.31 20.48 1.72
N THR A 123 -15.83 20.17 0.54
CA THR A 123 -15.13 19.39 -0.47
C THR A 123 -14.21 20.33 -1.25
N GLY A 124 -12.92 19.99 -1.32
CA GLY A 124 -11.96 20.65 -2.19
C GLY A 124 -12.01 20.01 -3.56
N GLN A 125 -11.94 20.79 -4.64
CA GLN A 125 -11.82 20.24 -5.99
C GLN A 125 -10.74 20.97 -6.78
N VAL A 126 -9.96 20.22 -7.52
CA VAL A 126 -8.93 20.70 -8.44
C VAL A 126 -9.23 20.13 -9.81
N THR A 127 -9.49 21.02 -10.77
CA THR A 127 -9.75 20.61 -12.16
C THR A 127 -8.63 21.13 -13.04
N ILE A 128 -7.96 20.21 -13.73
CA ILE A 128 -6.84 20.47 -14.62
C ILE A 128 -7.32 20.16 -16.05
N PRO A 129 -7.72 21.18 -16.83
CA PRO A 129 -8.05 20.98 -18.24
C PRO A 129 -6.78 20.65 -19.04
N PHE A 130 -6.91 19.81 -20.05
CA PHE A 130 -5.85 19.54 -21.00
C PHE A 130 -6.36 19.54 -22.45
N ASP A 131 -5.46 19.87 -23.36
CA ASP A 131 -5.61 19.73 -24.80
C ASP A 131 -4.27 19.27 -25.35
N VAL A 132 -4.17 18.00 -25.75
CA VAL A 132 -2.91 17.41 -26.20
C VAL A 132 -2.97 17.05 -27.68
N LYS A 133 -1.91 17.37 -28.42
CA LYS A 133 -1.81 17.09 -29.86
C LYS A 133 -1.38 15.65 -30.16
N GLN A 134 -0.70 15.02 -29.20
CA GLN A 134 -0.13 13.69 -29.32
C GLN A 134 -0.31 12.94 -28.01
N ALA A 135 -0.48 11.63 -28.10
CA ALA A 135 -0.59 10.78 -26.94
C ALA A 135 0.62 10.99 -26.01
N SER A 136 0.36 11.28 -24.74
CA SER A 136 1.39 11.61 -23.76
C SER A 136 1.06 10.98 -22.41
N GLN A 137 2.00 10.22 -21.85
CA GLN A 137 1.87 9.74 -20.47
C GLN A 137 2.20 10.88 -19.50
N VAL A 138 1.30 11.11 -18.55
CA VAL A 138 1.45 12.08 -17.47
C VAL A 138 1.41 11.37 -16.13
N ILE A 139 2.11 11.93 -15.14
CA ILE A 139 2.15 11.49 -13.76
C ILE A 139 1.53 12.58 -12.90
N LEU A 140 0.50 12.24 -12.15
CA LEU A 140 -0.10 13.08 -11.13
C LEU A 140 0.59 12.82 -9.79
N ARG A 141 1.16 13.86 -9.18
CA ARG A 141 1.72 13.83 -7.83
C ARG A 141 0.79 14.58 -6.89
N ILE A 142 0.42 13.95 -5.78
CA ILE A 142 -0.39 14.53 -4.70
C ILE A 142 0.49 14.57 -3.45
N ASP A 143 0.81 15.77 -2.98
CA ASP A 143 1.61 15.97 -1.77
C ASP A 143 0.71 15.98 -0.52
N PRO A 144 1.17 15.38 0.59
CA PRO A 144 0.44 15.45 1.85
C PRO A 144 0.33 16.87 2.37
N PRO A 145 -0.73 17.17 3.14
CA PRO A 145 -0.90 18.49 3.72
C PRO A 145 0.27 18.83 4.65
N SER A 146 0.79 20.05 4.52
CA SER A 146 1.77 20.61 5.44
C SER A 146 1.06 21.16 6.66
N SER A 147 0.90 20.36 7.71
CA SER A 147 0.41 20.83 9.01
C SER A 147 1.41 20.40 10.09
N GLY A 148 1.92 21.38 10.84
CA GLY A 148 2.91 21.14 11.88
C GLY A 148 2.35 20.86 13.28
N LEU A 149 1.05 21.11 13.52
CA LEU A 149 0.47 21.09 14.86
C LEU A 149 -0.81 20.25 15.00
N ILE A 150 -1.57 20.05 13.93
CA ILE A 150 -2.82 19.26 13.96
C ILE A 150 -2.79 18.23 12.84
N VAL A 151 -3.15 16.98 13.13
CA VAL A 151 -3.26 15.95 12.10
C VAL A 151 -4.38 16.33 11.12
N ALA A 152 -3.99 16.76 9.92
CA ALA A 152 -4.87 16.91 8.77
C ALA A 152 -4.84 15.60 7.97
N ALA A 153 -6.00 15.00 7.74
CA ALA A 153 -6.16 13.80 6.93
C ALA A 153 -7.49 13.82 6.17
N GLY A 154 -7.54 13.14 5.03
CA GLY A 154 -8.77 12.99 4.28
C GLY A 154 -8.66 12.05 3.11
N ARG A 155 -9.82 11.83 2.49
CA ARG A 155 -9.95 11.04 1.27
C ARG A 155 -9.83 11.97 0.08
N TYR A 156 -9.31 11.44 -1.01
CA TYR A 156 -9.44 12.07 -2.30
C TYR A 156 -9.82 11.06 -3.36
N ASN A 157 -10.38 11.56 -4.45
CA ASN A 157 -10.77 10.80 -5.62
C ASN A 157 -10.22 11.50 -6.87
N ILE A 158 -9.54 10.75 -7.73
CA ILE A 158 -9.04 11.25 -9.01
C ILE A 158 -9.93 10.73 -10.12
N LYS A 159 -10.43 11.63 -10.97
CA LYS A 159 -11.20 11.32 -12.17
C LYS A 159 -10.51 11.89 -13.40
N ALA A 160 -10.45 11.12 -14.47
CA ALA A 160 -9.90 11.55 -15.75
C ALA A 160 -10.96 11.38 -16.84
N THR A 161 -11.28 12.42 -17.59
CA THR A 161 -12.33 12.38 -18.63
C THR A 161 -11.84 12.98 -19.95
N GLY A 162 -12.56 12.67 -21.03
CA GLY A 162 -12.23 13.13 -22.39
C GLY A 162 -11.24 12.19 -23.09
N ALA A 163 -10.26 12.76 -23.79
CA ALA A 163 -9.26 11.99 -24.52
C ALA A 163 -8.22 11.37 -23.57
N VAL A 164 -8.58 10.26 -22.91
CA VAL A 164 -7.72 9.53 -21.96
C VAL A 164 -7.70 8.04 -22.26
N LYS A 165 -6.56 7.40 -21.98
CA LYS A 165 -6.36 5.97 -22.01
C LYS A 165 -5.80 5.52 -20.67
N PHE A 166 -6.57 4.67 -20.00
CA PHE A 166 -6.17 4.02 -18.77
C PHE A 166 -5.27 2.82 -19.09
N ALA A 167 -4.28 2.59 -18.24
CA ALA A 167 -3.51 1.36 -18.33
C ALA A 167 -4.40 0.21 -17.84
N PRO A 168 -4.25 -1.00 -18.41
CA PRO A 168 -4.88 -2.16 -17.82
C PRO A 168 -4.44 -2.27 -16.35
N ILE A 169 -5.34 -2.72 -15.49
CA ILE A 169 -4.96 -3.21 -14.17
C ILE A 169 -4.11 -4.44 -14.44
N ASP A 170 -2.79 -4.26 -14.46
CA ASP A 170 -1.91 -5.40 -14.37
C ASP A 170 -2.26 -6.06 -13.04
N SER A 171 -2.74 -7.29 -13.11
CA SER A 171 -2.95 -8.14 -11.95
C SER A 171 -1.64 -8.42 -11.20
N ASN A 172 -0.51 -7.83 -11.60
CA ASN A 172 0.70 -7.71 -10.80
C ASN A 172 0.42 -6.92 -9.52
N GLN A 173 -0.19 -7.62 -8.58
CA GLN A 173 0.16 -7.87 -7.17
C GLN A 173 1.29 -7.05 -6.51
N ALA A 174 2.24 -6.48 -7.25
CA ALA A 174 3.38 -5.73 -6.75
C ALA A 174 3.00 -4.58 -5.80
N GLN A 175 1.84 -3.92 -6.02
CA GLN A 175 1.39 -2.80 -5.18
C GLN A 175 1.26 -3.18 -3.69
N VAL A 176 0.79 -4.40 -3.41
CA VAL A 176 0.53 -4.87 -2.05
C VAL A 176 1.61 -5.83 -1.52
N VAL A 177 2.62 -6.15 -2.33
CA VAL A 177 3.78 -6.92 -1.89
C VAL A 177 4.64 -6.03 -1.01
N GLY A 178 4.90 -6.49 0.21
CA GLY A 178 5.60 -5.70 1.21
C GLY A 178 5.50 -6.31 2.61
N THR A 179 6.16 -5.66 3.55
CA THR A 179 6.03 -5.96 4.97
C THR A 179 5.02 -5.00 5.58
N TYR A 180 4.15 -5.49 6.44
CA TYR A 180 3.11 -4.73 7.11
C TYR A 180 3.08 -5.07 8.59
N ARG A 181 2.78 -4.09 9.44
CA ARG A 181 2.43 -4.30 10.84
C ARG A 181 0.92 -4.45 10.98
N VAL A 182 0.50 -5.53 11.63
CA VAL A 182 -0.90 -5.78 11.99
C VAL A 182 -1.25 -4.98 13.23
N HIS A 183 -2.07 -3.93 13.14
CA HIS A 183 -2.46 -3.14 14.32
C HIS A 183 -3.67 -3.69 15.07
N SER A 184 -4.31 -4.76 14.59
CA SER A 184 -5.54 -5.28 15.18
C SER A 184 -5.73 -6.79 15.00
N TYR A 185 -6.89 -7.29 15.41
CA TYR A 185 -7.27 -8.70 15.31
C TYR A 185 -7.74 -9.14 13.93
N ILE A 186 -7.49 -8.36 12.87
CA ILE A 186 -7.91 -8.69 11.49
C ILE A 186 -7.40 -10.07 11.07
N LEU A 187 -6.22 -10.50 11.52
CA LEU A 187 -5.67 -11.83 11.21
C LEU A 187 -5.63 -12.77 12.44
N GLY A 188 -6.42 -12.44 13.47
CA GLY A 188 -6.46 -13.17 14.73
C GLY A 188 -5.61 -12.56 15.85
N GLU A 189 -5.86 -13.01 17.08
CA GLU A 189 -5.22 -12.50 18.31
C GLU A 189 -3.71 -12.69 18.32
N ASN A 190 -3.25 -13.85 17.87
CA ASN A 190 -1.83 -14.21 17.85
C ASN A 190 -1.00 -13.38 16.87
N GLU A 191 -1.64 -12.75 15.89
CA GLU A 191 -0.98 -11.97 14.84
C GLU A 191 -1.07 -10.46 15.11
N SER A 192 -1.80 -10.04 16.16
CA SER A 192 -1.91 -8.63 16.54
C SER A 192 -0.55 -8.05 16.96
N ASN A 193 -0.25 -6.84 16.47
CA ASN A 193 1.00 -6.11 16.62
C ASN A 193 2.25 -6.78 16.01
N LYS A 194 2.09 -7.83 15.20
CA LYS A 194 3.18 -8.54 14.51
C LYS A 194 3.42 -8.01 13.11
N LEU A 195 4.61 -8.31 12.58
CA LEU A 195 4.90 -8.09 11.17
C LEU A 195 4.42 -9.26 10.32
N ILE A 196 3.82 -8.96 9.18
CA ILE A 196 3.55 -9.93 8.11
C ILE A 196 4.21 -9.46 6.83
N LYS A 197 4.57 -10.39 5.95
CA LYS A 197 5.08 -10.12 4.61
C LYS A 197 4.15 -10.73 3.58
N LEU A 198 3.62 -9.90 2.70
CA LEU A 198 2.88 -10.32 1.51
C LEU A 198 3.90 -10.49 0.37
N MET A 199 3.94 -11.69 -0.21
CA MET A 199 4.85 -12.06 -1.30
C MET A 199 4.13 -12.01 -2.65
N ALA A 200 4.90 -11.82 -3.73
CA ALA A 200 4.36 -11.67 -5.08
C ALA A 200 3.73 -12.95 -5.66
N ASP A 201 3.90 -14.09 -4.99
CA ASP A 201 3.27 -15.36 -5.34
C ASP A 201 1.92 -15.58 -4.62
N GLY A 202 1.36 -14.52 -4.01
CA GLY A 202 0.11 -14.59 -3.28
C GLY A 202 0.24 -15.20 -1.87
N LYS A 203 1.44 -15.41 -1.33
CA LYS A 203 1.63 -15.96 0.03
C LYS A 203 1.83 -14.88 1.08
N ILE A 204 1.48 -15.22 2.32
CA ILE A 204 1.76 -14.43 3.53
C ILE A 204 2.72 -15.21 4.43
N LEU A 205 3.72 -14.52 4.99
CA LEU A 205 4.57 -15.03 6.07
C LEU A 205 4.52 -14.08 7.26
N SER A 206 4.21 -14.59 8.44
CA SER A 206 4.26 -13.83 9.70
C SER A 206 5.62 -13.91 10.37
N GLU A 207 5.94 -12.90 11.18
CA GLU A 207 7.02 -12.89 12.18
C GLU A 207 6.96 -14.10 13.13
N THR A 208 5.76 -14.65 13.40
CA THR A 208 5.56 -15.84 14.24
C THR A 208 5.88 -17.15 13.52
N GLY A 209 6.16 -17.10 12.21
CA GLY A 209 6.34 -18.26 11.34
C GLY A 209 5.04 -18.81 10.73
N SER A 210 3.86 -18.26 11.10
CA SER A 210 2.59 -18.58 10.46
C SER A 210 2.63 -18.27 8.96
N THR A 211 2.06 -19.14 8.14
CA THR A 211 1.93 -18.95 6.69
C THR A 211 0.48 -18.86 6.25
N GLY A 212 0.24 -18.17 5.16
CA GLY A 212 -1.09 -17.94 4.62
C GLY A 212 -1.08 -17.51 3.15
N SER A 213 -2.20 -16.99 2.68
CA SER A 213 -2.36 -16.51 1.31
C SER A 213 -3.12 -15.20 1.25
N TRP A 214 -2.93 -14.46 0.17
CA TRP A 214 -3.69 -13.28 -0.16
C TRP A 214 -4.07 -13.28 -1.64
N SER A 215 -5.21 -12.66 -1.95
CA SER A 215 -5.70 -12.55 -3.33
C SER A 215 -6.53 -11.28 -3.52
N LEU A 216 -6.46 -10.69 -4.71
CA LEU A 216 -7.36 -9.60 -5.10
C LEU A 216 -8.78 -10.16 -5.32
N PHE A 217 -9.76 -9.60 -4.62
CA PHE A 217 -11.17 -9.97 -4.73
C PHE A 217 -11.91 -9.07 -5.72
N ASP A 218 -11.75 -7.76 -5.57
CA ASP A 218 -12.34 -6.77 -6.46
C ASP A 218 -11.30 -5.70 -6.81
N PRO A 219 -10.83 -5.68 -8.07
CA PRO A 219 -9.88 -4.68 -8.56
C PRO A 219 -10.38 -3.25 -8.45
N SER A 220 -11.70 -3.01 -8.63
CA SER A 220 -12.26 -1.67 -8.70
C SER A 220 -12.23 -0.98 -7.33
N SER A 221 -12.63 -1.71 -6.28
CA SER A 221 -12.59 -1.24 -4.89
C SER A 221 -11.25 -1.50 -4.19
N LYS A 222 -10.26 -2.10 -4.88
CA LYS A 222 -8.99 -2.57 -4.30
C LYS A 222 -9.22 -3.45 -3.06
N THR A 223 -10.22 -4.32 -3.15
CA THR A 223 -10.56 -5.24 -2.08
C THR A 223 -9.76 -6.52 -2.22
N TYR A 224 -9.13 -6.95 -1.14
CA TYR A 224 -8.31 -8.16 -1.05
C TYR A 224 -8.87 -9.09 0.02
N VAL A 225 -8.67 -10.38 -0.19
CA VAL A 225 -8.86 -11.41 0.83
C VAL A 225 -7.49 -11.81 1.34
N LEU A 226 -7.29 -11.75 2.65
CA LEU A 226 -6.12 -12.26 3.35
C LEU A 226 -6.55 -13.44 4.21
N GLU A 227 -5.78 -14.51 4.16
CA GLU A 227 -5.96 -15.70 4.98
C GLU A 227 -4.64 -16.05 5.67
N LEU A 228 -4.65 -16.10 7.00
CA LEU A 228 -3.48 -16.43 7.81
C LEU A 228 -3.94 -17.20 9.05
N ALA A 229 -3.26 -18.30 9.41
CA ALA A 229 -3.60 -19.12 10.57
C ALA A 229 -5.10 -19.51 10.65
N SER A 230 -5.68 -19.91 9.52
CA SER A 230 -7.11 -20.28 9.35
C SER A 230 -8.11 -19.15 9.63
N LYS A 231 -7.65 -17.90 9.76
CA LYS A 231 -8.49 -16.70 9.80
C LYS A 231 -8.51 -16.06 8.42
N ARG A 232 -9.71 -15.78 7.92
CA ARG A 232 -9.94 -15.11 6.64
C ARG A 232 -10.55 -13.73 6.86
N SER A 233 -10.00 -12.73 6.18
CA SER A 233 -10.44 -11.35 6.28
C SER A 233 -10.49 -10.68 4.91
N THR A 234 -11.48 -9.83 4.73
CA THR A 234 -11.63 -8.97 3.55
C THR A 234 -11.22 -7.56 3.92
N VAL A 235 -10.28 -6.99 3.18
CA VAL A 235 -9.69 -5.68 3.47
C VAL A 235 -9.55 -4.85 2.21
N ILE A 236 -9.60 -3.53 2.35
CA ILE A 236 -9.39 -2.57 1.27
C ILE A 236 -7.95 -2.06 1.36
N PHE A 237 -7.23 -2.08 0.24
CA PHE A 237 -5.89 -1.49 0.16
C PHE A 237 -5.97 0.01 -0.16
N TRP A 238 -5.50 0.81 0.79
CA TRP A 238 -5.33 2.25 0.68
C TRP A 238 -3.84 2.55 0.39
N PRO A 239 -3.50 3.10 -0.79
CA PRO A 239 -2.12 3.47 -1.09
C PRO A 239 -1.52 4.38 0.00
N ALA A 240 -0.22 4.19 0.32
CA ALA A 240 0.54 4.85 1.40
C ALA A 240 0.08 4.59 2.86
N VAL A 241 -1.11 4.02 3.08
CA VAL A 241 -1.60 3.64 4.42
C VAL A 241 -1.44 2.13 4.64
N GLY A 242 -1.78 1.33 3.64
CA GLY A 242 -1.82 -0.13 3.72
C GLY A 242 -3.25 -0.64 3.70
N PHE A 243 -3.57 -1.73 4.42
CA PHE A 243 -4.92 -2.30 4.36
C PHE A 243 -5.80 -1.82 5.51
N SER A 244 -7.11 -1.74 5.28
CA SER A 244 -8.11 -1.53 6.34
C SER A 244 -9.34 -2.42 6.16
N ALA A 245 -9.96 -2.82 7.27
CA ALA A 245 -11.23 -3.56 7.26
C ALA A 245 -12.46 -2.65 6.99
N GLU A 246 -12.31 -1.33 7.11
CA GLU A 246 -13.40 -0.38 6.93
C GLU A 246 -13.22 0.45 5.65
N SER A 247 -14.35 0.84 5.05
CA SER A 247 -14.40 1.76 3.90
C SER A 247 -14.02 3.21 4.26
N THR A 248 -13.81 3.50 5.55
CA THR A 248 -13.52 4.82 6.13
C THR A 248 -12.02 5.11 6.23
N GLY A 249 -11.16 4.08 6.16
CA GLY A 249 -9.71 4.23 6.34
C GLY A 249 -9.30 4.49 7.81
N ASN A 250 -10.14 4.12 8.78
CA ASN A 250 -9.88 4.32 10.20
C ASN A 250 -8.56 3.62 10.65
N PRO A 251 -7.63 4.32 11.33
CA PRO A 251 -6.35 3.78 11.82
C PRO A 251 -6.43 2.57 12.76
N ASP A 252 -7.57 2.37 13.43
CA ASP A 252 -7.69 1.34 14.47
C ASP A 252 -7.74 -0.10 13.92
N LEU A 253 -7.97 -0.25 12.60
CA LEU A 253 -8.06 -1.54 11.92
C LEU A 253 -7.17 -1.52 10.68
N GLN A 254 -5.84 -1.44 10.87
CA GLN A 254 -4.90 -1.32 9.76
C GLN A 254 -3.79 -2.37 9.71
N LEU A 255 -3.42 -2.76 8.48
CA LEU A 255 -2.09 -3.28 8.17
C LEU A 255 -1.27 -2.10 7.65
N VAL A 256 -0.35 -1.56 8.46
CA VAL A 256 0.45 -0.39 8.08
C VAL A 256 1.79 -0.84 7.51
N ARG A 257 2.16 -0.31 6.36
CA ARG A 257 3.41 -0.66 5.66
C ARG A 257 4.63 0.03 6.26
#